data_AF-A0A9X1VKN6-F1
#
_entry.id   AF-A0A9X1VKN6-F1
#
_cell.length_a   1.000
_cell.length_b   1.000
_cell.length_c   1.000
_cell.angle_alpha   90.00
_cell.angle_beta   90.00
_cell.angle_gamma   90.00
#
_symmetry.space_group_name_H-M   'P 1'
#
loop_
_entity.id
_entity.type
_entity.pdbx_description
1 polymer ?
#
loop_
_entity_poly.entity_id
_entity_poly.type
_entity_poly.pdbx_seq_one_letter_code
_entity_poly.pdbx_strand_id
1 'polypeptide(L)'
;MDRLKQANLYRNELISVSGKLVERYNKCLLKLGLTTSKLTTFSIDGIGWSPEIAEEKKDTNYLNNGEANPNGIIITPLQKGIAIYNPFHSFDKEMMKAVFKKHGNKITDITRDSAICVEFDQNIDVFYEPLDVLKYKDIIIKFHLIDNLDKAKAAQLKLVEEFNKDNNFIDEDLHQKLLVSAKKHGDLRERDLELEDILFTTDSFYTKAFGGIYILRDFIEPILIFENETTYKEAIKDTIYEVLMYHISHIELIDKLKKHLIIECDLKEEVQSKRYDRIKKFTFSTYLKETNHPIKNILQDQILFKSYLNKIAISDRKKVMGLEIYLEKKKISKNIKVQDIVDQEIYFALHKPHSSLKANHQDLIWNLLVNVVSIDVLFLYWYDKEDFYQQYKKLDDSMKDWVIDTICNNF
;
A
#
# COMPACT_ATOMS: atom_id res chain seq x y z
N MET A 1 15.03 8.39 11.55
CA MET A 1 13.64 7.88 11.56
C MET A 1 12.95 8.11 12.90
N ASP A 2 13.69 8.31 14.00
CA ASP A 2 13.12 8.40 15.35
C ASP A 2 12.14 9.57 15.54
N ARG A 3 12.37 10.71 14.88
CA ARG A 3 11.41 11.83 14.88
C ARG A 3 10.04 11.44 14.34
N LEU A 4 9.97 10.63 13.27
CA LEU A 4 8.70 10.13 12.74
C LEU A 4 8.04 9.14 13.70
N LYS A 5 8.81 8.29 14.38
CA LYS A 5 8.30 7.37 15.41
C LYS A 5 7.68 8.15 16.57
N GLN A 6 8.37 9.18 17.07
CA GLN A 6 7.87 10.06 18.13
C GLN A 6 6.59 10.79 17.73
N ALA A 7 6.46 11.16 16.45
CA ALA A 7 5.26 11.78 15.90
C ALA A 7 4.15 10.78 15.52
N ASN A 8 4.31 9.48 15.79
CA ASN A 8 3.40 8.40 15.34
C ASN A 8 3.19 8.34 13.81
N LEU A 9 4.13 8.85 13.03
CA LEU A 9 4.08 8.84 11.56
C LEU A 9 4.81 7.65 10.94
N TYR A 10 5.47 6.79 11.74
CA TYR A 10 6.22 5.64 11.24
C TYR A 10 5.72 4.33 11.84
N ARG A 11 5.03 3.51 11.03
CA ARG A 11 4.66 2.11 11.35
C ARG A 11 4.02 1.93 12.74
N ASN A 12 3.16 2.87 13.11
CA ASN A 12 2.57 3.01 14.45
C ASN A 12 1.42 2.03 14.76
N GLU A 13 0.84 1.37 13.75
CA GLU A 13 -0.28 0.43 13.91
C GLU A 13 0.14 -1.04 13.86
N LEU A 14 1.45 -1.34 13.79
CA LEU A 14 1.92 -2.71 13.76
C LEU A 14 1.56 -3.47 15.05
N ILE A 15 1.16 -4.73 14.90
CA ILE A 15 0.81 -5.61 16.00
C ILE A 15 2.07 -6.32 16.48
N SER A 16 2.40 -6.17 17.76
CA SER A 16 3.51 -6.91 18.36
C SER A 16 3.20 -8.40 18.48
N VAL A 17 4.15 -9.24 18.06
CA VAL A 17 4.08 -10.70 18.03
C VAL A 17 5.17 -11.26 18.94
N SER A 18 4.78 -12.11 19.89
CA SER A 18 5.70 -12.76 20.84
C SER A 18 5.17 -14.11 21.31
N GLY A 19 6.04 -14.94 21.90
CA GLY A 19 5.65 -16.23 22.51
C GLY A 19 5.03 -17.19 21.50
N LYS A 20 3.91 -17.82 21.84
CA LYS A 20 3.24 -18.82 20.97
C LYS A 20 2.85 -18.29 19.59
N LEU A 21 2.61 -16.98 19.45
CA LEU A 21 2.28 -16.39 18.15
C LEU A 21 3.45 -16.45 17.17
N VAL A 22 4.69 -16.38 17.66
CA VAL A 22 5.91 -16.57 16.84
C VAL A 22 5.96 -17.98 16.27
N GLU A 23 5.67 -18.99 17.10
CA GLU A 23 5.63 -20.39 16.65
C GLU A 23 4.59 -20.59 15.55
N ARG A 24 3.38 -20.04 15.72
CA ARG A 24 2.31 -20.11 14.72
C ARG A 24 2.69 -19.42 13.42
N TYR A 25 3.27 -18.22 13.51
CA TYR A 25 3.75 -17.49 12.36
C TYR A 25 4.84 -18.26 11.61
N ASN A 26 5.80 -18.85 12.33
CA ASN A 26 6.85 -19.69 11.74
C ASN A 26 6.28 -20.94 11.05
N LYS A 27 5.20 -21.53 11.55
CA LYS A 27 4.49 -22.62 10.85
C LYS A 27 3.85 -22.14 9.55
N CYS A 28 3.28 -20.93 9.54
CA CYS A 28 2.79 -20.30 8.30
C CYS A 28 3.93 -20.08 7.30
N LEU A 29 5.08 -19.57 7.73
CA LEU A 29 6.25 -19.40 6.87
C LEU A 29 6.65 -20.73 6.20
N LEU A 30 6.76 -21.82 6.98
CA LEU A 30 7.08 -23.14 6.44
C LEU A 30 6.03 -23.64 5.44
N LYS A 31 4.73 -23.42 5.72
CA LYS A 31 3.63 -23.79 4.82
C LYS A 31 3.70 -23.04 3.49
N LEU A 32 4.14 -21.78 3.51
CA LEU A 32 4.35 -20.95 2.31
C LEU A 32 5.65 -21.28 1.55
N GLY A 33 6.46 -22.23 2.03
CA GLY A 33 7.73 -22.62 1.39
C GLY A 33 8.94 -21.80 1.87
N LEU A 34 8.79 -21.03 2.95
CA LEU A 34 9.84 -20.16 3.49
C LEU A 34 10.54 -20.79 4.70
N THR A 35 11.75 -20.33 4.98
CA THR A 35 12.46 -20.67 6.23
C THR A 35 11.82 -19.98 7.44
N THR A 36 11.94 -20.58 8.63
CA THR A 36 11.50 -19.93 9.87
C THR A 36 12.34 -18.70 10.19
N SER A 37 11.73 -17.72 10.86
CA SER A 37 12.45 -16.60 11.47
C SER A 37 13.11 -17.03 12.78
N LYS A 38 14.28 -16.47 13.08
CA LYS A 38 14.98 -16.64 14.35
C LYS A 38 14.56 -15.63 15.41
N LEU A 39 13.73 -14.65 15.04
CA LEU A 39 13.27 -13.60 15.94
C LEU A 39 12.33 -14.16 16.99
N THR A 40 12.54 -13.78 18.25
CA THR A 40 11.67 -14.14 19.38
C THR A 40 10.53 -13.14 19.58
N THR A 41 10.65 -11.95 18.97
CA THR A 41 9.65 -10.89 18.95
C THR A 41 9.77 -10.10 17.65
N PHE A 42 8.65 -9.75 17.02
CA PHE A 42 8.59 -8.90 15.83
C PHE A 42 7.21 -8.25 15.75
N SER A 43 6.95 -7.45 14.71
CA SER A 43 5.67 -6.80 14.51
C SER A 43 5.09 -7.15 13.14
N ILE A 44 3.77 -7.25 13.03
CA ILE A 44 3.08 -7.52 11.76
C ILE A 44 2.03 -6.47 11.42
N ASP A 45 1.74 -6.31 10.14
CA ASP A 45 0.69 -5.43 9.63
C ASP A 45 -0.63 -6.18 9.37
N GLY A 46 -1.59 -5.51 8.72
CA GLY A 46 -2.92 -6.07 8.43
C GLY A 46 -2.93 -7.35 7.59
N ILE A 47 -1.96 -7.56 6.69
CA ILE A 47 -1.86 -8.77 5.86
C ILE A 47 -0.96 -9.85 6.50
N GLY A 48 -0.26 -9.49 7.58
CA GLY A 48 0.67 -10.37 8.27
C GLY A 48 2.12 -10.18 7.84
N TRP A 49 2.45 -9.12 7.12
CA TRP A 49 3.82 -8.78 6.74
C TRP A 49 4.56 -8.16 7.92
N SER A 50 5.82 -8.55 8.14
CA SER A 50 6.69 -8.02 9.18
C SER A 50 7.91 -7.32 8.57
N PRO A 51 8.17 -6.05 8.93
CA PRO A 51 9.38 -5.36 8.49
C PRO A 51 10.66 -5.99 9.04
N GLU A 52 10.63 -6.52 10.26
CA GLU A 52 11.79 -7.14 10.90
C GLU A 52 12.14 -8.47 10.21
N ILE A 53 11.14 -9.27 9.84
CA ILE A 53 11.35 -10.51 9.09
C ILE A 53 11.80 -10.22 7.66
N ALA A 54 11.24 -9.19 7.01
CA ALA A 54 11.71 -8.74 5.70
C ALA A 54 13.20 -8.35 5.72
N GLU A 55 13.64 -7.66 6.77
CA GLU A 55 15.05 -7.31 6.98
C GLU A 55 15.92 -8.55 7.26
N GLU A 56 15.47 -9.47 8.12
CA GLU A 56 16.17 -10.75 8.39
C GLU A 56 16.37 -11.57 7.11
N LYS A 57 15.34 -11.65 6.27
CA LYS A 57 15.34 -12.43 5.02
C LYS A 57 15.99 -11.68 3.85
N LYS A 58 16.23 -10.37 3.98
CA LYS A 58 16.65 -9.47 2.89
C LYS A 58 15.69 -9.51 1.69
N ASP A 59 14.41 -9.67 1.98
CA ASP A 59 13.36 -9.73 0.99
C ASP A 59 12.13 -8.98 1.52
N THR A 60 11.86 -7.82 0.92
CA THR A 60 10.70 -6.99 1.27
C THR A 60 9.39 -7.70 0.98
N ASN A 61 9.33 -8.56 -0.05
CA ASN A 61 8.11 -9.22 -0.50
C ASN A 61 8.10 -10.71 -0.15
N TYR A 62 8.73 -11.11 0.97
CA TYR A 62 8.91 -12.52 1.34
C TYR A 62 7.61 -13.34 1.47
N LEU A 63 6.44 -12.70 1.62
CA LEU A 63 5.16 -13.40 1.63
C LEU A 63 4.66 -13.76 0.22
N ASN A 64 5.27 -13.20 -0.82
CA ASN A 64 4.88 -13.42 -2.19
C ASN A 64 5.82 -14.47 -2.81
N ASN A 65 5.24 -15.53 -3.36
CA ASN A 65 5.99 -16.53 -4.10
C ASN A 65 6.15 -16.05 -5.56
N GLY A 66 7.19 -15.25 -5.78
CA GLY A 66 7.34 -14.47 -7.01
C GLY A 66 6.34 -13.32 -7.06
N GLU A 67 6.14 -12.75 -8.25
CA GLU A 67 5.28 -11.58 -8.43
C GLU A 67 3.80 -11.93 -8.64
N ALA A 68 3.49 -13.16 -9.05
CA ALA A 68 2.12 -13.58 -9.35
C ALA A 68 1.35 -14.11 -8.13
N ASN A 69 2.04 -14.61 -7.10
CA ASN A 69 1.41 -15.35 -6.00
C ASN A 69 1.58 -14.65 -4.65
N PRO A 70 0.81 -13.58 -4.37
CA PRO A 70 0.81 -12.95 -3.06
C PRO A 70 0.11 -13.84 -2.03
N ASN A 71 0.62 -13.82 -0.79
CA ASN A 71 0.01 -14.51 0.34
C ASN A 71 -0.10 -13.59 1.56
N GLY A 72 -0.99 -13.97 2.47
CA GLY A 72 -1.16 -13.35 3.77
C GLY A 72 -1.04 -14.36 4.90
N ILE A 73 -0.80 -13.85 6.10
CA ILE A 73 -0.77 -14.65 7.33
C ILE A 73 -1.68 -13.98 8.35
N ILE A 74 -2.68 -14.71 8.85
CA ILE A 74 -3.56 -14.25 9.92
C ILE A 74 -3.29 -15.09 11.18
N ILE A 75 -2.76 -14.45 12.23
CA ILE A 75 -2.48 -15.09 13.52
C ILE A 75 -3.31 -14.51 14.68
N THR A 76 -4.04 -13.42 14.45
CA THR A 76 -4.79 -12.72 15.48
C THR A 76 -5.97 -11.92 14.89
N PRO A 77 -7.11 -11.80 15.60
CA PRO A 77 -8.22 -10.95 15.16
C PRO A 77 -7.85 -9.46 15.17
N LEU A 78 -6.76 -9.07 15.86
CA LEU A 78 -6.28 -7.69 15.90
C LEU A 78 -5.85 -7.16 14.53
N GLN A 79 -5.57 -8.02 13.55
CA GLN A 79 -5.26 -7.62 12.18
C GLN A 79 -6.45 -6.97 11.45
N LYS A 80 -7.66 -7.08 12.00
CA LYS A 80 -8.88 -6.48 11.41
C LYS A 80 -8.77 -4.96 11.37
N GLY A 81 -8.68 -4.41 10.15
CA GLY A 81 -8.74 -2.96 9.92
C GLY A 81 -7.42 -2.22 10.16
N ILE A 82 -6.33 -2.93 10.44
CA ILE A 82 -4.99 -2.37 10.59
C ILE A 82 -4.41 -2.00 9.22
N ALA A 83 -3.59 -0.95 9.17
CA ALA A 83 -2.87 -0.57 7.96
C ALA A 83 -2.03 -1.73 7.39
N ILE A 84 -1.96 -1.79 6.06
CA ILE A 84 -1.01 -2.63 5.32
C ILE A 84 0.12 -1.71 4.88
N TYR A 85 1.35 -1.99 5.32
CA TYR A 85 2.48 -1.09 5.12
C TYR A 85 3.31 -1.43 3.89
N ASN A 86 3.22 -2.65 3.37
CA ASN A 86 3.84 -3.08 2.12
C ASN A 86 2.81 -3.79 1.22
N PRO A 87 1.78 -3.08 0.73
CA PRO A 87 0.87 -3.66 -0.25
C PRO A 87 1.63 -3.96 -1.54
N PHE A 88 1.41 -5.14 -2.10
CA PHE A 88 1.89 -5.50 -3.43
C PHE A 88 0.92 -5.04 -4.52
N HIS A 89 -0.38 -5.04 -4.20
CA HIS A 89 -1.44 -4.46 -5.02
C HIS A 89 -2.17 -3.33 -4.29
N SER A 90 -2.66 -2.33 -5.03
CA SER A 90 -3.46 -1.24 -4.46
C SER A 90 -4.77 -1.71 -3.80
N PHE A 91 -5.22 -2.93 -4.07
CA PHE A 91 -6.45 -3.52 -3.52
C PHE A 91 -6.20 -4.52 -2.38
N ASP A 92 -4.96 -4.75 -1.93
CA ASP A 92 -4.66 -5.72 -0.86
C ASP A 92 -5.42 -5.40 0.44
N LYS A 93 -5.61 -4.11 0.72
CA LYS A 93 -6.38 -3.62 1.87
C LYS A 93 -7.85 -3.99 1.76
N GLU A 94 -8.41 -3.92 0.56
CA GLU A 94 -9.80 -4.23 0.24
C GLU A 94 -10.06 -5.73 0.31
N MET A 95 -9.10 -6.56 -0.16
CA MET A 95 -9.14 -8.00 0.02
C MET A 95 -9.16 -8.37 1.51
N MET A 96 -8.25 -7.81 2.31
CA MET A 96 -8.23 -8.09 3.75
C MET A 96 -9.50 -7.59 4.47
N LYS A 97 -10.08 -6.45 4.07
CA LYS A 97 -11.40 -6.02 4.56
C LYS A 97 -12.48 -7.05 4.21
N ALA A 98 -12.49 -7.60 3.00
CA ALA A 98 -13.45 -8.61 2.58
C ALA A 98 -13.31 -9.91 3.40
N VAL A 99 -12.08 -10.36 3.63
CA VAL A 99 -11.74 -11.52 4.48
C VAL A 99 -12.33 -11.36 5.88
N PHE A 100 -12.02 -10.24 6.57
CA PHE A 100 -12.51 -10.02 7.92
C PHE A 100 -14.02 -9.70 7.98
N LYS A 101 -14.61 -9.19 6.91
CA LYS A 101 -16.06 -8.98 6.81
C LYS A 101 -16.82 -10.30 6.71
N LYS A 102 -16.35 -11.25 5.88
CA LYS A 102 -17.00 -12.55 5.71
C LYS A 102 -16.72 -13.49 6.89
N HIS A 103 -15.46 -13.58 7.33
CA HIS A 103 -15.00 -14.64 8.23
C HIS A 103 -14.53 -14.16 9.61
N GLY A 104 -14.75 -12.90 9.99
CA GLY A 104 -14.18 -12.32 11.21
C GLY A 104 -14.43 -13.12 12.51
N ASN A 105 -15.63 -13.67 12.68
CA ASN A 105 -15.96 -14.51 13.85
C ASN A 105 -15.19 -15.84 13.82
N LYS A 106 -15.10 -16.49 12.66
CA LYS A 106 -14.35 -17.74 12.47
C LYS A 106 -12.85 -17.52 12.67
N ILE A 107 -12.31 -16.44 12.10
CA ILE A 107 -10.90 -16.03 12.30
C ILE A 107 -10.62 -15.84 13.80
N THR A 108 -11.51 -15.16 14.53
CA THR A 108 -11.36 -14.95 15.97
C THR A 108 -11.30 -16.26 16.73
N ASP A 109 -12.12 -17.25 16.36
CA ASP A 109 -12.09 -18.55 17.02
C ASP A 109 -10.84 -19.35 16.63
N ILE A 110 -10.53 -19.48 15.33
CA ILE A 110 -9.40 -20.24 14.78
C ILE A 110 -8.05 -19.74 15.34
N THR A 111 -7.89 -18.42 15.45
CA THR A 111 -6.63 -17.80 15.89
C THR A 111 -6.38 -17.91 17.40
N ARG A 112 -7.30 -18.50 18.18
CA ARG A 112 -7.07 -18.81 19.59
C ARG A 112 -5.96 -19.84 19.77
N ASP A 113 -5.93 -20.84 18.91
CA ASP A 113 -5.05 -22.00 19.00
C ASP A 113 -4.24 -22.26 17.72
N SER A 114 -4.68 -21.76 16.56
CA SER A 114 -4.01 -21.94 15.27
C SER A 114 -3.72 -20.59 14.55
N ALA A 115 -3.35 -20.69 13.28
CA ALA A 115 -3.14 -19.59 12.34
C ALA A 115 -3.65 -19.97 10.95
N ILE A 116 -3.86 -18.95 10.11
CA ILE A 116 -4.41 -19.09 8.77
C ILE A 116 -3.40 -18.51 7.78
N CYS A 117 -2.98 -19.31 6.80
CA CYS A 117 -2.37 -18.80 5.58
C CYS A 117 -3.48 -18.41 4.61
N VAL A 118 -3.39 -17.22 4.05
CA VAL A 118 -4.31 -16.71 3.04
C VAL A 118 -3.58 -16.71 1.71
N GLU A 119 -4.16 -17.36 0.72
CA GLU A 119 -3.63 -17.41 -0.64
C GLU A 119 -4.52 -16.54 -1.53
N PHE A 120 -3.93 -15.62 -2.28
CA PHE A 120 -4.63 -14.74 -3.21
C PHE A 120 -4.41 -15.23 -4.63
N ASP A 121 -5.19 -16.23 -5.02
CA ASP A 121 -5.03 -16.96 -6.29
C ASP A 121 -5.72 -16.22 -7.43
N GLN A 122 -4.95 -15.82 -8.44
CA GLN A 122 -5.47 -15.15 -9.64
C GLN A 122 -5.64 -16.12 -10.81
N ASN A 123 -5.43 -17.43 -10.58
CA ASN A 123 -5.26 -18.46 -11.59
C ASN A 123 -4.08 -18.17 -12.55
N ILE A 124 -3.01 -17.59 -12.01
CA ILE A 124 -1.77 -17.30 -12.74
C ILE A 124 -0.62 -17.90 -11.94
N ASP A 125 -0.05 -19.00 -12.42
CA ASP A 125 1.04 -19.68 -11.72
C ASP A 125 2.30 -18.81 -11.66
N VAL A 126 2.68 -18.23 -12.80
CA VAL A 126 3.88 -17.41 -12.98
C VAL A 126 3.63 -16.40 -14.09
N PHE A 127 4.22 -15.21 -13.95
CA PHE A 127 4.28 -14.22 -15.01
C PHE A 127 5.43 -14.50 -15.97
N TYR A 128 5.18 -14.37 -17.27
CA TYR A 128 6.19 -14.50 -18.31
C TYR A 128 6.53 -13.15 -18.96
N GLU A 129 5.51 -12.31 -19.17
CA GLU A 129 5.65 -11.03 -19.87
C GLU A 129 4.91 -9.91 -19.12
N PRO A 130 5.35 -8.64 -19.23
CA PRO A 130 4.75 -7.53 -18.50
C PRO A 130 3.24 -7.36 -18.71
N LEU A 131 2.72 -7.71 -19.90
CA LEU A 131 1.30 -7.60 -20.22
C LEU A 131 0.45 -8.72 -19.62
N ASP A 132 1.04 -9.75 -19.01
CA ASP A 132 0.30 -10.77 -18.26
C ASP A 132 -0.49 -10.17 -17.09
N VAL A 133 -0.11 -8.98 -16.59
CA VAL A 133 -0.88 -8.25 -15.57
C VAL A 133 -2.30 -7.89 -16.05
N LEU A 134 -2.55 -7.84 -17.36
CA LEU A 134 -3.90 -7.65 -17.92
C LEU A 134 -4.83 -8.83 -17.64
N LYS A 135 -4.29 -10.03 -17.40
CA LYS A 135 -5.06 -11.23 -17.08
C LYS A 135 -5.70 -11.19 -15.69
N TYR A 136 -5.22 -10.31 -14.80
CA TYR A 136 -5.80 -10.12 -13.47
C TYR A 136 -7.25 -9.73 -13.61
N LYS A 137 -8.21 -10.41 -13.00
CA LYS A 137 -9.59 -9.92 -12.98
C LYS A 137 -10.30 -10.39 -11.73
N ASP A 138 -10.28 -11.69 -11.56
CA ASP A 138 -10.92 -12.34 -10.43
C ASP A 138 -9.84 -13.01 -9.58
N ILE A 139 -9.87 -12.72 -8.29
CA ILE A 139 -8.95 -13.28 -7.29
C ILE A 139 -9.79 -14.18 -6.38
N ILE A 140 -9.38 -15.43 -6.28
CA ILE A 140 -9.94 -16.42 -5.38
C ILE A 140 -9.09 -16.40 -4.11
N ILE A 141 -9.67 -15.85 -3.04
CA ILE A 141 -9.03 -15.84 -1.73
C ILE A 141 -9.29 -17.19 -1.06
N LYS A 142 -8.25 -18.01 -0.93
CA LYS A 142 -8.28 -19.34 -0.32
C LYS A 142 -7.65 -19.30 1.08
N PHE A 143 -8.12 -20.19 1.94
CA PHE A 143 -7.68 -20.24 3.34
C PHE A 143 -7.10 -21.60 3.68
N HIS A 144 -5.91 -21.59 4.27
CA HIS A 144 -5.18 -22.80 4.66
C HIS A 144 -4.93 -22.77 6.17
N LEU A 145 -5.56 -23.68 6.89
CA LEU A 145 -5.36 -23.83 8.33
C LEU A 145 -4.02 -24.51 8.64
N ILE A 146 -3.30 -23.94 9.60
CA ILE A 146 -2.10 -24.57 10.13
C ILE A 146 -2.46 -25.73 11.06
N ASP A 147 -1.56 -26.71 11.16
CA ASP A 147 -1.69 -27.93 11.96
C ASP A 147 -2.81 -28.90 11.53
N ASN A 148 -3.38 -28.72 10.33
CA ASN A 148 -4.51 -29.51 9.81
C ASN A 148 -5.66 -29.59 10.84
N LEU A 149 -6.04 -28.45 11.43
CA LEU A 149 -7.07 -28.37 12.46
C LEU A 149 -8.42 -28.94 11.97
N ASP A 150 -8.71 -28.79 10.68
CA ASP A 150 -9.81 -29.42 9.96
C ASP A 150 -9.77 -30.97 10.06
N LYS A 151 -8.62 -31.58 9.77
CA LYS A 151 -8.42 -33.03 9.89
C LYS A 151 -8.49 -33.49 11.34
N ALA A 152 -7.97 -32.68 12.27
CA ALA A 152 -8.04 -32.95 13.70
C ALA A 152 -9.51 -32.95 14.18
N LYS A 153 -10.32 -31.99 13.73
CA LYS A 153 -11.77 -31.97 14.00
C LYS A 153 -12.47 -33.20 13.44
N ALA A 154 -12.22 -33.54 12.18
CA ALA A 154 -12.82 -34.73 11.56
C ALA A 154 -12.46 -36.03 12.30
N ALA A 155 -11.20 -36.17 12.75
CA ALA A 155 -10.77 -37.30 13.56
C ALA A 155 -11.44 -37.32 14.95
N GLN A 156 -11.58 -36.15 15.59
CA GLN A 156 -12.26 -36.05 16.89
C GLN A 156 -13.75 -36.39 16.79
N LEU A 157 -14.45 -35.92 15.75
CA LEU A 157 -15.85 -36.26 15.51
C LEU A 157 -16.03 -37.77 15.29
N LYS A 158 -15.14 -38.42 14.53
CA LYS A 158 -15.16 -39.89 14.37
C LYS A 158 -15.00 -40.62 15.69
N LEU A 159 -14.10 -40.17 16.56
CA LEU A 159 -13.93 -40.76 17.91
C LEU A 159 -15.19 -40.58 18.75
N VAL A 160 -15.89 -39.46 18.62
CA VAL A 160 -17.15 -39.20 19.33
C VAL A 160 -18.29 -40.06 18.78
N GLU A 161 -18.38 -40.22 17.46
CA GLU A 161 -19.33 -41.13 16.80
C GLU A 161 -19.09 -42.57 17.24
N GLU A 162 -17.83 -43.02 17.25
CA GLU A 162 -17.44 -44.35 17.73
C GLU A 162 -17.78 -44.53 19.21
N PHE A 163 -17.55 -43.51 20.04
CA PHE A 163 -17.88 -43.53 21.47
C PHE A 163 -19.39 -43.64 21.72
N ASN A 164 -20.20 -42.95 20.93
CA ASN A 164 -21.66 -42.97 21.03
C ASN A 164 -22.29 -44.24 20.43
N LYS A 165 -21.49 -45.14 19.84
CA LYS A 165 -21.98 -46.37 19.21
C LYS A 165 -22.02 -47.53 20.20
N ASP A 166 -23.14 -48.24 20.22
CA ASP A 166 -23.36 -49.45 21.03
C ASP A 166 -22.98 -49.23 22.51
N ASN A 167 -22.07 -50.05 23.05
CA ASN A 167 -21.58 -49.96 24.42
C ASN A 167 -20.16 -49.37 24.51
N ASN A 168 -19.67 -48.69 23.47
CA ASN A 168 -18.29 -48.18 23.44
C ASN A 168 -18.01 -47.10 24.51
N PHE A 169 -19.03 -46.56 25.16
CA PHE A 169 -18.89 -45.64 26.29
C PHE A 169 -18.22 -46.24 27.54
N ILE A 170 -18.00 -47.56 27.60
CA ILE A 170 -17.21 -48.22 28.65
C ILE A 170 -15.77 -48.54 28.21
N ASP A 171 -15.41 -48.28 26.95
CA ASP A 171 -14.09 -48.56 26.41
C ASP A 171 -13.07 -47.50 26.90
N GLU A 172 -12.22 -47.91 27.84
CA GLU A 172 -11.20 -47.06 28.42
C GLU A 172 -10.13 -46.61 27.40
N ASP A 173 -9.82 -47.42 26.38
CA ASP A 173 -8.87 -47.04 25.33
C ASP A 173 -9.44 -45.92 24.46
N LEU A 174 -10.75 -45.98 24.16
CA LEU A 174 -11.44 -44.93 23.44
C LEU A 174 -11.51 -43.63 24.27
N HIS A 175 -11.72 -43.72 25.58
CA HIS A 175 -11.63 -42.57 26.49
C HIS A 175 -10.24 -41.92 26.43
N GLN A 176 -9.17 -42.72 26.44
CA GLN A 176 -7.80 -42.19 26.35
C GLN A 176 -7.55 -41.50 25.01
N LYS A 177 -8.02 -42.06 23.89
CA LYS A 177 -7.91 -41.42 22.56
C LYS A 177 -8.61 -40.06 22.54
N LEU A 178 -9.83 -39.97 23.09
CA LEU A 178 -10.57 -38.71 23.20
C LEU A 178 -9.83 -37.70 24.10
N LEU A 179 -9.32 -38.12 25.26
CA LEU A 179 -8.57 -37.24 26.18
C LEU A 179 -7.27 -36.73 25.56
N VAL A 180 -6.53 -37.58 24.84
CA VAL A 180 -5.30 -37.18 24.13
C VAL A 180 -5.63 -36.15 23.04
N SER A 181 -6.69 -36.39 22.26
CA SER A 181 -7.18 -35.44 21.26
C SER A 181 -7.54 -34.09 21.89
N ALA A 182 -8.35 -34.10 22.96
CA ALA A 182 -8.78 -32.89 23.66
C ALA A 182 -7.63 -32.12 24.33
N LYS A 183 -6.64 -32.81 24.91
CA LYS A 183 -5.45 -32.16 25.50
C LYS A 183 -4.58 -31.48 24.44
N LYS A 184 -4.49 -32.06 23.25
CA LYS A 184 -3.64 -31.55 22.16
C LYS A 184 -4.30 -30.42 21.37
N HIS A 185 -5.59 -30.56 21.06
CA HIS A 185 -6.29 -29.68 20.12
C HIS A 185 -7.46 -28.90 20.75
N GLY A 186 -7.78 -29.15 22.03
CA GLY A 186 -9.00 -28.65 22.65
C GLY A 186 -10.25 -29.40 22.19
N ASP A 187 -11.41 -28.85 22.56
CA ASP A 187 -12.71 -29.34 22.07
C ASP A 187 -13.04 -28.68 20.73
N LEU A 188 -13.07 -29.48 19.66
CA LEU A 188 -13.32 -29.04 18.29
C LEU A 188 -14.74 -29.37 17.81
N ARG A 189 -15.55 -30.08 18.62
CA ARG A 189 -16.83 -30.65 18.17
C ARG A 189 -17.76 -29.59 17.58
N GLU A 190 -17.94 -28.49 18.32
CA GLU A 190 -18.84 -27.39 17.96
C GLU A 190 -18.14 -26.23 17.23
N ARG A 191 -16.84 -26.34 16.93
CA ARG A 191 -16.08 -25.23 16.31
C ARG A 191 -16.31 -25.18 14.81
N ASP A 192 -16.77 -24.05 14.30
CA ASP A 192 -16.87 -23.81 12.86
C ASP A 192 -15.52 -23.35 12.29
N LEU A 193 -14.82 -24.28 11.63
CA LEU A 193 -13.49 -24.07 11.05
C LEU A 193 -13.55 -23.87 9.52
N GLU A 194 -14.75 -23.86 8.92
CA GLU A 194 -14.91 -23.81 7.48
C GLU A 194 -14.77 -22.37 6.98
N LEU A 195 -13.70 -22.09 6.25
CA LEU A 195 -13.47 -20.80 5.62
C LEU A 195 -13.72 -20.92 4.12
N GLU A 196 -14.92 -20.56 3.70
CA GLU A 196 -15.29 -20.53 2.29
C GLU A 196 -14.43 -19.55 1.49
N ASP A 197 -14.08 -19.91 0.26
CA ASP A 197 -13.39 -19.04 -0.67
C ASP A 197 -14.15 -17.71 -0.87
N ILE A 198 -13.40 -16.65 -1.15
CA ILE A 198 -13.94 -15.33 -1.49
C ILE A 198 -13.52 -14.99 -2.91
N LEU A 199 -14.50 -14.74 -3.78
CA LEU A 199 -14.26 -14.17 -5.09
C LEU A 199 -14.17 -12.65 -4.96
N PHE A 200 -13.03 -12.08 -5.36
CA PHE A 200 -12.78 -10.64 -5.37
C PHE A 200 -12.45 -10.19 -6.79
N THR A 201 -13.32 -9.37 -7.38
CA THR A 201 -13.12 -8.83 -8.73
C THR A 201 -12.42 -7.48 -8.65
N THR A 202 -11.33 -7.32 -9.40
CA THR A 202 -10.55 -6.09 -9.50
C THR A 202 -10.96 -5.25 -10.70
N ASP A 203 -10.82 -3.94 -10.57
CA ASP A 203 -11.05 -2.96 -11.63
C ASP A 203 -9.71 -2.34 -12.09
N SER A 204 -9.51 -1.04 -11.85
CA SER A 204 -8.24 -0.37 -12.10
C SER A 204 -7.37 -0.45 -10.84
N PHE A 205 -6.10 -0.79 -10.98
CA PHE A 205 -5.23 -1.02 -9.83
C PHE A 205 -3.76 -0.74 -10.14
N TYR A 206 -2.94 -0.72 -9.08
CA TYR A 206 -1.48 -0.72 -9.15
C TYR A 206 -0.93 -2.06 -8.66
N THR A 207 0.13 -2.55 -9.28
CA THR A 207 0.90 -3.72 -8.83
C THR A 207 2.39 -3.38 -8.81
N LYS A 208 3.11 -3.90 -7.80
CA LYS A 208 4.58 -3.85 -7.75
C LYS A 208 5.25 -4.83 -8.73
N ALA A 209 4.49 -5.72 -9.36
CA ALA A 209 5.01 -6.63 -10.38
C ALA A 209 5.74 -5.87 -11.50
N PHE A 210 6.79 -6.48 -12.04
CA PHE A 210 7.66 -5.92 -13.07
C PHE A 210 8.21 -4.52 -12.75
N GLY A 211 8.38 -4.21 -11.46
CA GLY A 211 8.91 -2.92 -11.00
C GLY A 211 7.90 -1.78 -11.01
N GLY A 212 6.59 -2.07 -11.01
CA GLY A 212 5.53 -1.08 -10.83
C GLY A 212 4.74 -0.81 -12.11
N ILE A 213 3.46 -1.18 -12.10
CA ILE A 213 2.53 -0.95 -13.21
C ILE A 213 1.18 -0.47 -12.67
N TYR A 214 0.66 0.63 -13.22
CA TYR A 214 -0.74 1.03 -13.07
C TYR A 214 -1.54 0.52 -14.25
N ILE A 215 -2.70 -0.08 -13.97
CA ILE A 215 -3.65 -0.58 -14.94
C ILE A 215 -4.96 0.20 -14.77
N LEU A 216 -5.32 0.96 -15.79
CA LEU A 216 -6.54 1.77 -15.82
C LEU A 216 -7.52 1.17 -16.85
N ARG A 217 -8.53 0.43 -16.39
CA ARG A 217 -9.43 -0.37 -17.26
C ARG A 217 -10.75 0.30 -17.61
N ASP A 218 -11.28 1.12 -16.71
CA ASP A 218 -12.64 1.66 -16.81
C ASP A 218 -12.71 2.92 -17.71
N PHE A 219 -11.87 2.99 -18.73
CA PHE A 219 -11.72 4.12 -19.66
C PHE A 219 -11.89 3.65 -21.11
N ILE A 220 -12.04 4.59 -22.05
CA ILE A 220 -12.33 4.31 -23.47
C ILE A 220 -11.34 3.27 -24.05
N GLU A 221 -10.07 3.39 -23.68
CA GLU A 221 -9.00 2.44 -24.00
C GLU A 221 -8.24 2.15 -22.70
N PRO A 222 -7.91 0.89 -22.37
CA PRO A 222 -7.11 0.59 -21.18
C PRO A 222 -5.75 1.28 -21.25
N ILE A 223 -5.34 1.88 -20.14
CA ILE A 223 -4.05 2.57 -20.03
C ILE A 223 -3.15 1.81 -19.06
N LEU A 224 -1.96 1.46 -19.51
CA LEU A 224 -0.88 0.93 -18.72
C LEU A 224 0.18 2.01 -18.51
N ILE A 225 0.57 2.21 -17.26
CA ILE A 225 1.60 3.18 -16.90
C ILE A 225 2.69 2.44 -16.13
N PHE A 226 3.88 2.43 -16.68
CA PHE A 226 5.03 1.69 -16.17
C PHE A 226 5.96 2.62 -15.39
N GLU A 227 6.36 2.22 -14.20
CA GLU A 227 7.39 2.91 -13.41
C GLU A 227 8.80 2.48 -13.83
N ASN A 228 8.95 1.26 -14.34
CA ASN A 228 10.21 0.71 -14.80
C ASN A 228 10.40 0.88 -16.32
N GLU A 229 11.44 1.62 -16.71
CA GLU A 229 11.81 1.90 -18.10
C GLU A 229 12.13 0.62 -18.92
N THR A 230 12.77 -0.38 -18.32
CA THR A 230 13.12 -1.63 -19.01
C THR A 230 11.85 -2.44 -19.31
N THR A 231 10.99 -2.60 -18.32
CA THR A 231 9.68 -3.24 -18.46
C THR A 231 8.83 -2.55 -19.52
N TYR A 232 8.79 -1.22 -19.52
CA TYR A 232 8.08 -0.46 -20.54
C TYR A 232 8.58 -0.77 -21.97
N LYS A 233 9.90 -0.75 -22.18
CA LYS A 233 10.52 -1.05 -23.48
C LYS A 233 10.27 -2.47 -23.96
N GLU A 234 10.07 -3.40 -23.05
CA GLU A 234 9.67 -4.77 -23.37
C GLU A 234 8.20 -4.83 -23.77
N ALA A 235 7.32 -4.24 -22.96
CA ALA A 235 5.87 -4.25 -23.17
C ALA A 235 5.44 -3.64 -24.52
N ILE A 236 6.05 -2.52 -24.95
CA ILE A 236 5.70 -1.85 -26.21
C ILE A 236 6.03 -2.65 -27.49
N LYS A 237 6.78 -3.76 -27.37
CA LYS A 237 7.07 -4.65 -28.50
C LYS A 237 5.90 -5.59 -28.77
N ASP A 238 5.05 -5.81 -27.78
CA ASP A 238 3.84 -6.60 -27.92
C ASP A 238 2.78 -5.79 -28.67
N THR A 239 2.18 -6.41 -29.67
CA THR A 239 1.14 -5.84 -30.53
C THR A 239 -0.18 -6.62 -30.46
N ILE A 240 -0.25 -7.63 -29.58
CA ILE A 240 -1.40 -8.50 -29.37
C ILE A 240 -2.52 -7.74 -28.64
N TYR A 241 -2.16 -6.94 -27.63
CA TYR A 241 -3.12 -6.21 -26.82
C TYR A 241 -3.34 -4.78 -27.33
N GLU A 242 -4.61 -4.40 -27.48
CA GLU A 242 -5.00 -3.05 -27.85
C GLU A 242 -5.09 -2.15 -26.59
N VAL A 243 -3.93 -1.66 -26.14
CA VAL A 243 -3.80 -0.85 -24.93
C VAL A 243 -2.88 0.35 -25.14
N LEU A 244 -3.12 1.42 -24.39
CA LEU A 244 -2.24 2.58 -24.36
C LEU A 244 -1.15 2.35 -23.33
N MET A 245 0.12 2.53 -23.71
CA MET A 245 1.26 2.31 -22.83
C MET A 245 2.07 3.59 -22.66
N TYR A 246 2.40 3.94 -21.42
CA TYR A 246 3.23 5.08 -21.07
C TYR A 246 4.26 4.69 -20.02
N HIS A 247 5.46 5.26 -20.10
CA HIS A 247 6.33 5.33 -18.93
C HIS A 247 5.92 6.52 -18.05
N ILE A 248 6.08 6.41 -16.73
CA ILE A 248 5.62 7.43 -15.76
C ILE A 248 6.24 8.82 -15.99
N SER A 249 7.43 8.88 -16.62
CA SER A 249 8.10 10.14 -16.94
C SER A 249 7.64 10.82 -18.25
N HIS A 250 6.79 10.17 -19.04
CA HIS A 250 6.32 10.73 -20.32
C HIS A 250 5.44 11.96 -20.08
N ILE A 251 5.77 13.06 -20.76
CA ILE A 251 5.05 14.33 -20.62
C ILE A 251 3.61 14.20 -21.14
N GLU A 252 3.43 13.40 -22.20
CA GLU A 252 2.15 13.14 -22.85
C GLU A 252 1.17 12.39 -21.95
N LEU A 253 1.65 11.73 -20.89
CA LEU A 253 0.81 11.01 -19.93
C LEU A 253 -0.21 11.94 -19.30
N ILE A 254 0.23 13.09 -18.76
CA ILE A 254 -0.65 14.05 -18.08
C ILE A 254 -1.69 14.61 -19.04
N ASP A 255 -1.29 14.91 -20.28
CA ASP A 255 -2.22 15.39 -21.30
C ASP A 255 -3.27 14.33 -21.66
N LYS A 256 -2.87 13.04 -21.74
CA LYS A 256 -3.78 11.92 -22.01
C LYS A 256 -4.76 11.71 -20.85
N LEU A 257 -4.28 11.69 -19.61
CA LEU A 257 -5.12 11.56 -18.41
C LEU A 257 -6.15 12.69 -18.32
N LYS A 258 -5.74 13.92 -18.61
CA LYS A 258 -6.64 15.08 -18.65
C LYS A 258 -7.68 14.99 -19.77
N LYS A 259 -7.27 14.58 -20.98
CA LYS A 259 -8.17 14.41 -22.13
C LYS A 259 -9.26 13.38 -21.86
N HIS A 260 -8.93 12.32 -21.12
CA HIS A 260 -9.86 11.26 -20.71
C HIS A 260 -10.63 11.56 -19.43
N LEU A 261 -10.56 12.80 -18.90
CA LEU A 261 -11.24 13.22 -17.66
C LEU A 261 -10.89 12.33 -16.45
N ILE A 262 -9.65 11.83 -16.41
CA ILE A 262 -9.12 11.05 -15.27
C ILE A 262 -8.57 12.00 -14.20
N ILE A 263 -7.98 13.12 -14.66
CA ILE A 263 -7.45 14.17 -13.80
C ILE A 263 -7.99 15.54 -14.22
N GLU A 264 -8.02 16.45 -13.28
CA GLU A 264 -8.39 17.85 -13.47
C GLU A 264 -7.44 18.78 -12.73
N CYS A 265 -7.45 20.06 -13.12
CA CYS A 265 -6.68 21.10 -12.45
C CYS A 265 -7.35 22.46 -12.69
N ASP A 266 -7.93 23.05 -11.63
CA ASP A 266 -8.35 24.44 -11.63
C ASP A 266 -7.30 25.29 -10.91
N LEU A 267 -6.46 25.96 -11.71
CA LEU A 267 -5.37 26.80 -11.22
C LEU A 267 -5.84 28.01 -10.38
N LYS A 268 -7.07 28.51 -10.58
CA LYS A 268 -7.59 29.64 -9.80
C LYS A 268 -7.99 29.22 -8.40
N GLU A 269 -8.58 28.04 -8.26
CA GLU A 269 -8.91 27.46 -6.96
C GLU A 269 -7.64 26.99 -6.26
N GLU A 270 -6.75 26.31 -6.99
CA GLU A 270 -5.56 25.68 -6.41
C GLU A 270 -4.60 26.70 -5.80
N VAL A 271 -4.46 27.91 -6.37
CA VAL A 271 -3.57 28.95 -5.81
C VAL A 271 -3.96 29.39 -4.39
N GLN A 272 -5.22 29.15 -3.97
CA GLN A 272 -5.72 29.46 -2.64
C GLN A 272 -5.64 28.26 -1.69
N SER A 273 -5.26 27.09 -2.19
CA SER A 273 -5.28 25.84 -1.43
C SER A 273 -4.09 25.76 -0.47
N LYS A 274 -4.29 25.05 0.65
CA LYS A 274 -3.19 24.65 1.54
C LYS A 274 -2.17 23.75 0.82
N ARG A 275 -2.63 23.01 -0.19
CA ARG A 275 -1.80 22.10 -0.98
C ARG A 275 -0.80 22.86 -1.82
N TYR A 276 -1.23 23.90 -2.53
CA TYR A 276 -0.33 24.76 -3.27
C TYR A 276 0.70 25.44 -2.36
N ASP A 277 0.27 25.99 -1.21
CA ASP A 277 1.19 26.61 -0.24
C ASP A 277 2.26 25.62 0.24
N ARG A 278 1.87 24.36 0.51
CA ARG A 278 2.80 23.29 0.89
C ARG A 278 3.79 22.93 -0.23
N ILE A 279 3.30 22.72 -1.45
CA ILE A 279 4.13 22.45 -2.64
C ILE A 279 5.13 23.60 -2.83
N LYS A 280 4.65 24.84 -2.83
CA LYS A 280 5.46 26.05 -2.96
C LYS A 280 6.55 26.15 -1.89
N LYS A 281 6.21 25.89 -0.62
CA LYS A 281 7.18 25.89 0.49
C LYS A 281 8.21 24.78 0.36
N PHE A 282 7.79 23.58 -0.04
CA PHE A 282 8.70 22.47 -0.32
C PHE A 282 9.66 22.82 -1.46
N THR A 283 9.15 23.28 -2.60
CA THR A 283 9.97 23.73 -3.74
C THR A 283 10.94 24.85 -3.31
N PHE A 284 10.46 25.84 -2.57
CA PHE A 284 11.29 26.93 -2.08
C PHE A 284 12.44 26.44 -1.19
N SER A 285 12.19 25.45 -0.32
CA SER A 285 13.20 24.88 0.57
C SER A 285 14.40 24.31 -0.19
N THR A 286 14.20 23.77 -1.39
CA THR A 286 15.28 23.20 -2.23
C THR A 286 16.30 24.23 -2.72
N TYR A 287 15.94 25.51 -2.71
CA TYR A 287 16.80 26.63 -3.12
C TYR A 287 17.46 27.35 -1.95
N LEU A 288 17.12 27.00 -0.71
CA LEU A 288 17.70 27.60 0.48
C LEU A 288 19.09 27.00 0.75
N LYS A 289 20.12 27.82 0.56
CA LYS A 289 21.52 27.47 0.87
C LYS A 289 22.05 28.42 1.94
N GLU A 290 22.83 27.88 2.88
CA GLU A 290 23.56 28.64 3.91
C GLU A 290 22.66 29.64 4.67
N THR A 291 21.60 29.13 5.30
CA THR A 291 20.59 29.96 5.96
C THR A 291 20.96 30.33 7.40
N ASN A 292 20.92 31.63 7.72
CA ASN A 292 21.06 32.11 9.12
C ASN A 292 19.92 31.70 10.07
N HIS A 293 18.77 31.24 9.54
CA HIS A 293 17.63 30.79 10.31
C HIS A 293 17.33 29.32 9.96
N PRO A 294 16.74 28.54 10.88
CA PRO A 294 16.24 27.21 10.55
C PRO A 294 15.24 27.27 9.40
N ILE A 295 15.33 26.34 8.44
CA ILE A 295 14.46 26.26 7.25
C ILE A 295 12.98 26.27 7.66
N LYS A 296 12.61 25.52 8.70
CA LYS A 296 11.25 25.53 9.25
C LYS A 296 10.73 26.93 9.54
N ASN A 297 11.53 27.77 10.19
CA ASN A 297 11.15 29.13 10.55
C ASN A 297 11.02 30.01 9.30
N ILE A 298 11.90 29.82 8.31
CA ILE A 298 11.84 30.53 7.03
C ILE A 298 10.55 30.19 6.29
N LEU A 299 10.11 28.93 6.32
CA LEU A 299 8.89 28.47 5.66
C LEU A 299 7.60 28.85 6.40
N GLN A 300 7.67 29.08 7.72
CA GLN A 300 6.49 29.38 8.55
C GLN A 300 6.29 30.88 8.79
N ASP A 301 7.36 31.68 8.87
CA ASP A 301 7.28 33.12 9.08
C ASP A 301 7.22 33.90 7.76
N GLN A 302 6.22 34.78 7.63
CA GLN A 302 5.97 35.51 6.39
C GLN A 302 7.07 36.53 6.03
N ILE A 303 7.73 37.13 7.03
CA ILE A 303 8.80 38.12 6.83
C ILE A 303 10.07 37.40 6.39
N LEU A 304 10.43 36.31 7.07
CA LEU A 304 11.57 35.47 6.69
C LEU A 304 11.35 34.88 5.29
N PHE A 305 10.17 34.32 5.00
CA PHE A 305 9.85 33.79 3.67
C PHE A 305 10.15 34.82 2.57
N LYS A 306 9.62 36.05 2.71
CA LYS A 306 9.85 37.14 1.75
C LYS A 306 11.32 37.56 1.68
N SER A 307 12.02 37.63 2.82
CA SER A 307 13.43 37.99 2.88
C SER A 307 14.29 36.99 2.10
N TYR A 308 14.12 35.70 2.36
CA TYR A 308 14.89 34.64 1.69
C TYR A 308 14.48 34.45 0.24
N LEU A 309 13.21 34.61 -0.11
CA LEU A 309 12.75 34.57 -1.51
C LEU A 309 13.42 35.66 -2.37
N ASN A 310 13.75 36.80 -1.76
CA ASN A 310 14.48 37.87 -2.45
C ASN A 310 15.99 37.61 -2.60
N LYS A 311 16.54 36.64 -1.86
CA LYS A 311 17.97 36.27 -1.88
C LYS A 311 18.28 35.17 -2.90
N ILE A 312 17.29 34.37 -3.30
CA ILE A 312 17.48 33.35 -4.35
C ILE A 312 17.49 33.97 -5.75
N ALA A 313 18.04 33.23 -6.73
CA ALA A 313 18.14 33.65 -8.11
C ALA A 313 16.75 33.93 -8.72
N ILE A 314 16.70 34.85 -9.70
CA ILE A 314 15.45 35.24 -10.35
C ILE A 314 14.77 34.05 -11.06
N SER A 315 15.56 33.13 -11.64
CA SER A 315 15.06 31.88 -12.22
C SER A 315 14.28 31.05 -11.20
N ASP A 316 14.86 30.87 -10.01
CA ASP A 316 14.33 30.00 -8.96
C ASP A 316 13.11 30.66 -8.31
N ARG A 317 13.15 31.99 -8.13
CA ARG A 317 11.99 32.77 -7.69
C ARG A 317 10.81 32.63 -8.64
N LYS A 318 11.05 32.66 -9.95
CA LYS A 318 10.00 32.46 -10.96
C LYS A 318 9.41 31.04 -10.88
N LYS A 319 10.21 30.02 -10.56
CA LYS A 319 9.70 28.67 -10.32
C LYS A 319 8.79 28.63 -9.09
N VAL A 320 9.27 29.12 -7.94
CA VAL A 320 8.51 29.13 -6.66
C VAL A 320 7.18 29.89 -6.78
N MET A 321 7.20 31.05 -7.45
CA MET A 321 6.03 31.93 -7.60
C MET A 321 5.29 31.74 -8.94
N GLY A 322 5.56 30.64 -9.65
CA GLY A 322 5.15 30.47 -11.05
C GLY A 322 3.63 30.56 -11.24
N LEU A 323 2.86 30.00 -10.31
CA LEU A 323 1.41 30.00 -10.39
C LEU A 323 0.82 31.40 -10.18
N GLU A 324 1.28 32.16 -9.17
CA GLU A 324 0.78 33.52 -8.97
C GLU A 324 1.16 34.42 -10.14
N ILE A 325 2.40 34.33 -10.63
CA ILE A 325 2.87 35.07 -11.80
C ILE A 325 2.01 34.74 -13.03
N TYR A 326 1.69 33.46 -13.24
CA TYR A 326 0.83 33.04 -14.34
C TYR A 326 -0.55 33.68 -14.24
N LEU A 327 -1.18 33.62 -13.06
CA LEU A 327 -2.52 34.17 -12.86
C LEU A 327 -2.55 35.70 -12.97
N GLU A 328 -1.53 36.39 -12.49
CA GLU A 328 -1.38 37.84 -12.66
C GLU A 328 -1.26 38.22 -14.14
N LYS A 329 -0.38 37.55 -14.89
CA LYS A 329 -0.22 37.85 -16.32
C LYS A 329 -1.44 37.45 -17.15
N LYS A 330 -2.15 36.39 -16.77
CA LYS A 330 -3.41 35.97 -17.42
C LYS A 330 -4.52 37.01 -17.31
N LYS A 331 -4.52 37.84 -16.25
CA LYS A 331 -5.45 38.99 -16.14
C LYS A 331 -5.18 40.06 -17.21
N ILE A 332 -3.93 40.18 -17.65
CA ILE A 332 -3.49 41.17 -18.65
C ILE A 332 -3.61 40.62 -20.08
N SER A 333 -3.21 39.37 -20.31
CA SER A 333 -3.26 38.72 -21.63
C SER A 333 -3.85 37.31 -21.54
N LYS A 334 -4.92 37.08 -22.31
CA LYS A 334 -5.63 35.80 -22.35
C LYS A 334 -4.89 34.69 -23.10
N ASN A 335 -3.89 35.04 -23.92
CA ASN A 335 -3.20 34.09 -24.82
C ASN A 335 -1.99 33.39 -24.15
N ILE A 336 -1.74 33.64 -22.87
CA ILE A 336 -0.60 33.08 -22.15
C ILE A 336 -0.86 31.61 -21.82
N LYS A 337 0.04 30.73 -22.26
CA LYS A 337 -0.01 29.31 -21.91
C LYS A 337 0.60 29.08 -20.54
N VAL A 338 0.05 28.12 -19.80
CA VAL A 338 0.52 27.76 -18.45
C VAL A 338 1.98 27.30 -18.50
N GLN A 339 2.29 26.46 -19.50
CA GLN A 339 3.59 25.84 -19.73
C GLN A 339 4.72 26.85 -19.96
N ASP A 340 4.39 28.08 -20.38
CA ASP A 340 5.38 29.14 -20.62
C ASP A 340 5.85 29.82 -19.31
N ILE A 341 5.14 29.61 -18.20
CA ILE A 341 5.37 30.33 -16.93
C ILE A 341 5.53 29.39 -15.75
N VAL A 342 4.63 28.42 -15.60
CA VAL A 342 4.63 27.50 -14.47
C VAL A 342 5.57 26.35 -14.77
N ASP A 343 6.49 26.07 -13.85
CA ASP A 343 7.38 24.92 -13.95
C ASP A 343 6.56 23.61 -14.10
N GLN A 344 7.04 22.70 -14.94
CA GLN A 344 6.32 21.50 -15.31
C GLN A 344 6.02 20.60 -14.10
N GLU A 345 6.99 20.42 -13.20
CA GLU A 345 6.82 19.59 -12.01
C GLU A 345 5.72 20.16 -11.11
N ILE A 346 5.75 21.49 -10.91
CA ILE A 346 4.71 22.19 -10.15
C ILE A 346 3.36 21.99 -10.84
N TYR A 347 3.26 22.25 -12.15
CA TYR A 347 2.01 22.09 -12.89
C TYR A 347 1.44 20.67 -12.77
N PHE A 348 2.28 19.65 -12.89
CA PHE A 348 1.89 18.25 -12.74
C PHE A 348 1.40 17.96 -11.32
N ALA A 349 2.14 18.41 -10.30
CA ALA A 349 1.75 18.26 -8.90
C ALA A 349 0.43 18.97 -8.55
N LEU A 350 -0.03 19.96 -9.31
CA LEU A 350 -1.31 20.64 -9.08
C LEU A 350 -2.52 19.91 -9.65
N HIS A 351 -2.34 18.80 -10.36
CA HIS A 351 -3.46 17.98 -10.80
C HIS A 351 -4.04 17.20 -9.62
N LYS A 352 -5.33 16.88 -9.74
CA LYS A 352 -6.08 16.02 -8.82
C LYS A 352 -6.92 15.02 -9.62
N PRO A 353 -7.28 13.85 -9.06
CA PRO A 353 -8.24 12.95 -9.69
C PRO A 353 -9.55 13.68 -9.98
N HIS A 354 -10.15 13.38 -11.11
CA HIS A 354 -11.42 13.98 -11.49
C HIS A 354 -12.53 13.54 -10.53
N SER A 355 -13.39 14.47 -10.15
CA SER A 355 -14.44 14.25 -9.14
C SER A 355 -15.47 13.18 -9.50
N SER A 356 -15.60 12.82 -10.78
CA SER A 356 -16.51 11.75 -11.24
C SER A 356 -16.00 10.33 -10.97
N LEU A 357 -14.72 10.16 -10.60
CA LEU A 357 -14.14 8.85 -10.32
C LEU A 357 -14.68 8.30 -8.99
N LYS A 358 -14.80 6.97 -8.90
CA LYS A 358 -15.10 6.28 -7.63
C LYS A 358 -13.97 6.51 -6.63
N ALA A 359 -14.27 6.42 -5.33
CA ALA A 359 -13.28 6.67 -4.28
C ALA A 359 -11.99 5.82 -4.42
N ASN A 360 -12.11 4.53 -4.74
CA ASN A 360 -10.95 3.65 -4.97
C ASN A 360 -10.11 4.09 -6.17
N HIS A 361 -10.73 4.57 -7.25
CA HIS A 361 -10.02 5.12 -8.40
C HIS A 361 -9.37 6.46 -8.08
N GLN A 362 -10.03 7.32 -7.28
CA GLN A 362 -9.41 8.56 -6.83
C GLN A 362 -8.13 8.30 -6.03
N ASP A 363 -8.17 7.32 -5.12
CA ASP A 363 -6.99 6.92 -4.34
C ASP A 363 -5.86 6.38 -5.25
N LEU A 364 -6.20 5.56 -6.25
CA LEU A 364 -5.23 5.06 -7.23
C LEU A 364 -4.60 6.18 -8.06
N ILE A 365 -5.41 7.12 -8.55
CA ILE A 365 -4.92 8.25 -9.34
C ILE A 365 -4.12 9.22 -8.48
N TRP A 366 -4.45 9.37 -7.20
CA TRP A 366 -3.61 10.13 -6.28
C TRP A 366 -2.24 9.49 -6.10
N ASN A 367 -2.19 8.18 -5.90
CA ASN A 367 -0.95 7.41 -5.83
C ASN A 367 -0.12 7.58 -7.12
N LEU A 368 -0.75 7.46 -8.29
CA LEU A 368 -0.10 7.74 -9.58
C LEU A 368 0.48 9.16 -9.65
N LEU A 369 -0.30 10.21 -9.35
CA LEU A 369 0.14 11.60 -9.46
C LEU A 369 1.32 11.93 -8.54
N VAL A 370 1.32 11.36 -7.33
CA VAL A 370 2.42 11.48 -6.37
C VAL A 370 3.69 10.79 -6.89
N ASN A 371 3.56 9.64 -7.53
CA ASN A 371 4.69 8.92 -8.11
C ASN A 371 5.23 9.61 -9.36
N VAL A 372 4.39 10.33 -10.11
CA VAL A 372 4.84 11.19 -11.23
C VAL A 372 5.65 12.38 -10.69
N VAL A 373 5.15 13.08 -9.65
CA VAL A 373 5.87 14.19 -9.00
C VAL A 373 5.70 14.19 -7.48
N SER A 374 6.79 13.93 -6.78
CA SER A 374 6.84 13.71 -5.32
C SER A 374 7.14 14.96 -4.48
N ILE A 375 6.61 16.14 -4.85
CA ILE A 375 6.93 17.42 -4.17
C ILE A 375 5.90 17.83 -3.11
N ASP A 376 4.81 17.07 -3.00
CA ASP A 376 3.76 17.27 -2.00
C ASP A 376 3.96 16.29 -0.84
N VAL A 377 4.64 16.73 0.22
CA VAL A 377 5.02 15.87 1.36
C VAL A 377 3.86 15.21 2.10
N LEU A 378 2.66 15.82 2.10
CA LEU A 378 1.49 15.25 2.77
C LEU A 378 0.90 14.11 1.94
N PHE A 379 0.72 14.35 0.66
CA PHE A 379 0.17 13.35 -0.26
C PHE A 379 1.15 12.22 -0.48
N LEU A 380 2.45 12.52 -0.54
CA LEU A 380 3.51 11.52 -0.53
C LEU A 380 3.39 10.62 0.70
N TYR A 381 3.22 11.18 1.90
CA TYR A 381 3.01 10.37 3.10
C TYR A 381 1.73 9.52 3.07
N TRP A 382 0.65 10.00 2.45
CA TRP A 382 -0.61 9.27 2.40
C TRP A 382 -0.62 8.14 1.39
N TYR A 383 -0.05 8.36 0.20
CA TYR A 383 -0.18 7.45 -0.93
C TYR A 383 1.10 6.66 -1.25
N ASP A 384 2.30 7.16 -0.92
CA ASP A 384 3.55 6.41 -1.05
C ASP A 384 4.47 6.63 0.16
N LYS A 385 4.18 5.86 1.21
CA LYS A 385 4.97 5.87 2.45
C LYS A 385 6.40 5.41 2.24
N GLU A 386 6.64 4.51 1.30
CA GLU A 386 7.96 3.95 1.06
C GLU A 386 8.89 5.04 0.53
N ASP A 387 8.49 5.72 -0.54
CA ASP A 387 9.24 6.83 -1.10
C ASP A 387 9.31 8.02 -0.13
N PHE A 388 8.21 8.34 0.56
CA PHE A 388 8.21 9.34 1.63
C PHE A 388 9.34 9.10 2.64
N TYR A 389 9.50 7.88 3.15
CA TYR A 389 10.56 7.56 4.12
C TYR A 389 11.96 7.66 3.50
N GLN A 390 12.13 7.33 2.23
CA GLN A 390 13.42 7.48 1.55
C GLN A 390 13.78 8.95 1.33
N GLN A 391 12.83 9.79 0.92
CA GLN A 391 13.04 11.22 0.76
C GLN A 391 13.29 11.90 2.10
N TYR A 392 12.47 11.59 3.11
CA TYR A 392 12.57 12.16 4.46
C TYR A 392 13.95 11.95 5.09
N LYS A 393 14.59 10.79 4.86
CA LYS A 393 15.95 10.51 5.36
C LYS A 393 16.99 11.51 4.86
N LYS A 394 16.84 11.98 3.62
CA LYS A 394 17.79 12.88 2.93
C LYS A 394 17.65 14.34 3.35
N LEU A 395 16.54 14.71 3.99
CA LEU A 395 16.27 16.08 4.43
C LEU A 395 17.17 16.48 5.61
N ASP A 396 17.49 17.77 5.72
CA ASP A 396 18.14 18.31 6.91
C ASP A 396 17.18 18.31 8.11
N ASP A 397 17.75 18.49 9.30
CA ASP A 397 16.99 18.40 10.55
C ASP A 397 15.91 19.48 10.68
N SER A 398 16.11 20.69 10.15
CA SER A 398 15.08 21.72 10.22
C SER A 398 13.93 21.42 9.26
N MET A 399 14.23 20.94 8.06
CA MET A 399 13.22 20.54 7.09
C MET A 399 12.41 19.32 7.57
N LYS A 400 13.06 18.35 8.22
CA LYS A 400 12.39 17.21 8.88
C LYS A 400 11.31 17.66 9.87
N ASP A 401 11.61 18.67 10.70
CA ASP A 401 10.64 19.22 11.66
C ASP A 401 9.48 19.95 10.96
N TRP A 402 9.76 20.65 9.86
CA TRP A 402 8.71 21.28 9.06
C TRP A 402 7.79 20.23 8.41
N VAL A 403 8.34 19.14 7.90
CA VAL A 403 7.54 18.04 7.31
C VAL A 403 6.64 17.39 8.35
N ILE A 404 7.17 17.07 9.53
CA ILE A 404 6.37 16.51 10.62
C ILE A 404 5.23 17.45 11.02
N ASP A 405 5.54 18.72 11.27
CA ASP A 405 4.52 19.73 11.60
C ASP A 405 3.46 19.84 10.49
N THR A 406 3.89 19.81 9.23
CA THR A 406 3.00 19.91 8.08
C THR A 406 2.03 18.73 8.01
N ILE A 407 2.49 17.53 8.33
CA ILE A 407 1.65 16.32 8.32
C ILE A 407 0.72 16.30 9.54
N CYS A 408 1.22 16.67 10.73
CA CYS A 408 0.44 16.62 11.96
C CYS A 408 -0.59 17.76 12.10
N ASN A 409 -0.26 18.98 11.67
CA ASN A 409 -1.08 20.17 11.96
C ASN A 409 -2.05 20.59 10.83
N ASN A 410 -2.01 19.93 9.67
CA ASN A 410 -2.85 20.30 8.52
C ASN A 410 -3.84 19.21 8.09
N PHE A 411 -4.30 18.40 9.04
CA PHE A 411 -5.55 17.66 8.88
C PHE A 411 -6.75 18.61 8.79
#